data_AF-A0A4Y9IUP6-F1
#
_entry.id   AF-A0A4Y9IUP6-F1
#
_cell.length_a   1.000
_cell.length_b   1.000
_cell.length_c   1.000
_cell.angle_alpha   90.00
_cell.angle_beta   90.00
_cell.angle_gamma   90.00
#
_symmetry.space_group_name_H-M   'P 1'
#
loop_
_entity.id
_entity.type
_entity.pdbx_description
1 polymer ?
#
loop_
_entity_poly.entity_id
_entity_poly.type
_entity_poly.pdbx_seq_one_letter_code
_entity_poly.pdbx_strand_id
1 'polypeptide(L)'
;MNTEDYVSYPLALALKKAGFDLEVNHVYDKNGKLWEEGMHENADCDCTAYFDYNKSGYIEVGASAPTLAQAQKWLREKKGYDVALCPEGEFLKTERTYRHTGWNYSIIRISKIGIMTPGPIGNVLMSKYEQALSEGIKSALELINTEDHNHE
;
A
#
# COMPACT_ATOMS: atom_id res chain seq x y z
N MET A 1 3.39 -1.29 14.98
CA MET A 1 2.48 -1.41 13.83
C MET A 1 1.68 -2.68 14.01
N ASN A 2 0.41 -2.66 13.64
CA ASN A 2 -0.44 -3.84 13.55
C ASN A 2 -0.32 -4.46 12.16
N THR A 3 -0.73 -5.72 11.99
CA THR A 3 -0.70 -6.38 10.67
C THR A 3 -1.49 -5.62 9.61
N GLU A 4 -2.54 -4.89 10.00
CA GLU A 4 -3.36 -4.05 9.11
C GLU A 4 -2.62 -2.83 8.55
N ASP A 5 -1.48 -2.43 9.15
CA ASP A 5 -0.65 -1.32 8.66
C ASP A 5 0.20 -1.71 7.44
N TYR A 6 0.32 -3.01 7.17
CA TYR A 6 1.11 -3.56 6.06
C TYR A 6 0.23 -3.85 4.85
N VAL A 7 0.80 -3.70 3.66
CA VAL A 7 0.13 -4.17 2.44
C VAL A 7 -0.06 -5.68 2.54
N SER A 8 -1.21 -6.21 2.14
CA SER A 8 -1.40 -7.66 2.09
C SER A 8 -0.36 -8.34 1.20
N TYR A 9 -0.06 -9.63 1.44
CA TYR A 9 0.93 -10.38 0.65
C TYR A 9 0.70 -10.31 -0.89
N PRO A 10 -0.53 -10.45 -1.41
CA PRO A 10 -0.78 -10.26 -2.84
C PRO A 10 -0.42 -8.85 -3.34
N LEU A 11 -0.67 -7.81 -2.55
CA LEU A 11 -0.28 -6.44 -2.90
C LEU A 11 1.23 -6.23 -2.81
N ALA A 12 1.93 -6.84 -1.85
CA ALA A 12 3.38 -6.84 -1.80
C ALA A 12 4.00 -7.42 -3.08
N LEU A 13 3.47 -8.55 -3.57
CA LEU A 13 3.90 -9.15 -4.83
C LEU A 13 3.62 -8.23 -6.04
N ALA A 14 2.44 -7.60 -6.09
CA ALA A 14 2.07 -6.66 -7.14
C ALA A 14 2.98 -5.41 -7.15
N LEU A 15 3.28 -4.85 -5.97
CA LEU A 15 4.22 -3.74 -5.80
C LEU A 15 5.61 -4.11 -6.30
N LYS A 16 6.12 -5.29 -5.92
CA LYS A 16 7.41 -5.80 -6.39
C LYS A 16 7.44 -5.94 -7.91
N LYS A 17 6.39 -6.50 -8.51
CA LYS A 17 6.24 -6.60 -9.98
C LYS A 17 6.24 -5.21 -10.65
N ALA A 18 5.61 -4.22 -10.00
CA ALA A 18 5.58 -2.83 -10.48
C ALA A 18 6.89 -2.05 -10.24
N GLY A 19 7.91 -2.68 -9.62
CA GLY A 19 9.24 -2.10 -9.38
C GLY A 19 9.36 -1.31 -8.08
N PHE A 20 8.60 -1.67 -7.05
CA PHE A 20 8.77 -1.08 -5.71
C PHE A 20 10.18 -1.32 -5.16
N ASP A 21 10.84 -0.25 -4.70
CA ASP A 21 12.28 -0.23 -4.41
C ASP A 21 12.64 0.54 -3.11
N LEU A 22 11.65 0.96 -2.31
CA LEU A 22 11.94 1.62 -1.03
C LEU A 22 12.46 0.63 -0.01
N GLU A 23 13.27 1.10 0.93
CA GLU A 23 13.81 0.25 2.00
C GLU A 23 12.69 -0.24 2.92
N VAL A 24 12.68 -1.55 3.19
CA VAL A 24 11.63 -2.22 3.98
C VAL A 24 12.25 -3.17 4.97
N ASN A 25 11.88 -3.03 6.25
CA ASN A 25 12.40 -3.84 7.36
C ASN A 25 11.47 -4.98 7.80
N HIS A 26 10.39 -5.24 7.05
CA HIS A 26 9.45 -6.32 7.32
C HIS A 26 9.27 -7.20 6.08
N VAL A 27 8.83 -8.43 6.27
CA VAL A 27 8.81 -9.41 5.20
C VAL A 27 7.72 -10.47 5.41
N TYR A 28 7.21 -11.02 4.33
CA TYR A 28 6.33 -12.18 4.31
C TYR A 28 7.13 -13.45 4.06
N ASP A 29 6.79 -14.56 4.72
CA ASP A 29 7.26 -15.88 4.27
C ASP A 29 6.61 -16.27 2.93
N LYS A 30 7.08 -17.40 2.38
CA LYS A 30 6.50 -18.06 1.21
C LYS A 30 5.01 -18.42 1.35
N ASN A 31 4.47 -18.47 2.57
CA ASN A 31 3.06 -18.76 2.84
C ASN A 31 2.23 -17.48 3.02
N GLY A 32 2.84 -16.29 2.92
CA GLY A 32 2.19 -15.00 3.10
C GLY A 32 1.97 -14.61 4.57
N LYS A 33 2.64 -15.26 5.53
CA LYS A 33 2.62 -14.85 6.95
C LYS A 33 3.66 -13.75 7.17
N LEU A 34 3.23 -12.65 7.77
CA LEU A 34 4.12 -11.55 8.17
C LEU A 34 5.10 -12.08 9.23
N TRP A 35 6.39 -11.88 9.01
CA TRP A 35 7.41 -12.18 10.00
C TRP A 35 7.37 -11.12 11.10
N GLU A 36 7.14 -11.56 12.33
CA GLU A 36 7.12 -10.69 13.51
C GLU A 36 8.53 -10.56 14.11
N GLU A 37 8.84 -9.40 14.69
CA GLU A 37 10.07 -9.16 15.44
C GLU A 37 10.25 -10.24 16.52
N GLY A 38 11.42 -10.87 16.56
CA GLY A 38 11.73 -11.96 17.49
C GLY A 38 11.85 -13.35 16.87
N MET A 39 11.49 -13.55 15.59
CA MET A 39 11.75 -14.84 14.91
C MET A 39 13.23 -15.12 14.60
N HIS A 40 14.14 -14.20 14.95
CA HIS A 40 15.59 -14.41 14.96
C HIS A 40 16.08 -15.13 16.24
N GLU A 41 15.33 -16.11 16.75
CA GLU A 41 15.75 -16.86 17.96
C GLU A 41 16.95 -17.79 17.73
N ASN A 42 17.46 -17.92 16.50
CA ASN A 42 18.65 -18.72 16.21
C ASN A 42 19.53 -18.04 15.17
N ALA A 43 20.46 -17.20 15.62
CA ALA A 43 21.83 -17.14 15.08
C ALA A 43 22.62 -16.15 15.93
N ASP A 44 23.92 -16.39 16.09
CA ASP A 44 24.95 -15.45 16.53
C ASP A 44 25.09 -14.20 15.62
N CYS A 45 24.00 -13.74 15.03
CA CYS A 45 23.88 -12.52 14.26
C CYS A 45 23.51 -11.40 15.22
N ASP A 46 24.19 -10.27 15.14
CA ASP A 46 23.78 -9.03 15.80
C ASP A 46 22.50 -8.52 15.09
N CYS A 47 21.36 -9.14 15.41
CA CYS A 47 20.07 -8.94 14.78
C CYS A 47 19.44 -7.57 15.12
N THR A 48 20.18 -6.68 15.79
CA THR A 48 19.72 -5.33 16.15
C THR A 48 19.89 -4.34 15.01
N ALA A 49 20.61 -4.71 13.94
CA ALA A 49 20.81 -3.87 12.77
C ALA A 49 19.56 -3.83 11.87
N TYR A 50 19.14 -2.63 11.49
CA TYR A 50 18.13 -2.40 10.45
C TYR A 50 18.48 -3.18 9.19
N PHE A 51 17.57 -4.03 8.72
CA PHE A 51 17.77 -4.89 7.56
C PHE A 51 16.79 -4.53 6.44
N ASP A 52 17.30 -4.16 5.27
CA ASP A 52 16.47 -3.85 4.10
C ASP A 52 16.14 -5.13 3.30
N TYR A 53 14.98 -5.70 3.57
CA TYR A 53 14.48 -6.91 2.92
C TYR A 53 14.21 -6.71 1.42
N ASN A 54 14.03 -5.47 0.93
CA ASN A 54 13.86 -5.23 -0.50
C ASN A 54 15.15 -5.40 -1.30
N LYS A 55 16.30 -5.12 -0.69
CA LYS A 55 17.62 -5.31 -1.30
C LYS A 55 18.29 -6.61 -0.87
N SER A 56 17.71 -7.31 0.11
CA SER A 56 18.29 -8.54 0.63
C SER A 56 18.23 -9.65 -0.41
N GLY A 57 19.36 -10.34 -0.61
CA GLY A 57 19.43 -11.57 -1.38
C GLY A 57 18.87 -12.79 -0.63
N TYR A 58 18.11 -12.59 0.46
CA TYR A 58 17.43 -13.68 1.15
C TYR A 58 16.30 -14.18 0.24
N ILE A 59 16.65 -15.14 -0.61
CA ILE A 59 15.78 -15.73 -1.63
C ILE A 59 14.64 -16.57 -1.01
N GLU A 60 14.72 -16.89 0.28
CA GLU A 60 13.71 -17.71 0.97
C GLU A 60 12.51 -16.92 1.55
N VAL A 61 12.56 -15.59 1.51
CA VAL A 61 11.46 -14.73 1.97
C VAL A 61 10.59 -14.29 0.79
N GLY A 62 9.30 -14.57 0.87
CA GLY A 62 8.36 -14.49 -0.25
C GLY A 62 8.26 -13.10 -0.87
N ALA A 63 8.10 -12.06 -0.05
CA ALA A 63 8.09 -10.66 -0.49
C ALA A 63 8.37 -9.70 0.67
N SER A 64 8.97 -8.55 0.39
CA SER A 64 9.01 -7.42 1.33
C SER A 64 7.59 -7.06 1.76
N ALA A 65 7.39 -6.71 3.02
CA ALA A 65 6.12 -6.25 3.56
C ALA A 65 6.18 -4.73 3.82
N PRO A 66 6.04 -3.87 2.81
CA PRO A 66 5.94 -2.44 3.05
C PRO A 66 4.65 -2.11 3.79
N THR A 67 4.68 -1.02 4.53
CA THR A 67 3.46 -0.43 5.08
C THR A 67 2.60 0.18 3.97
N LEU A 68 1.30 0.31 4.23
CA LEU A 68 0.39 1.05 3.35
C LEU A 68 0.90 2.47 3.09
N ALA A 69 1.45 3.13 4.10
CA ALA A 69 2.05 4.47 3.98
C ALA A 69 3.28 4.50 3.07
N GLN A 70 4.18 3.51 3.17
CA GLN A 70 5.33 3.38 2.28
C GLN A 70 4.90 3.14 0.82
N ALA A 71 3.93 2.25 0.61
CA ALA A 71 3.38 1.98 -0.71
C ALA A 71 2.73 3.23 -1.33
N GLN A 72 1.90 3.95 -0.57
CA GLN A 72 1.28 5.20 -1.02
C GLN A 72 2.32 6.28 -1.35
N LYS A 73 3.35 6.44 -0.50
CA LYS A 73 4.44 7.38 -0.78
C LYS A 73 5.15 7.05 -2.09
N TRP A 74 5.50 5.77 -2.29
CA TRP A 74 6.16 5.32 -3.51
C TRP A 74 5.29 5.55 -4.75
N LEU A 75 4.00 5.22 -4.69
CA LEU A 75 3.07 5.49 -5.80
C LEU A 75 3.08 6.97 -6.19
N ARG A 76 3.02 7.86 -5.20
CA ARG A 76 3.02 9.30 -5.45
C ARG A 76 4.34 9.80 -6.03
N GLU A 77 5.46 9.40 -5.43
CA GLU A 77 6.79 9.97 -5.75
C GLU A 77 7.45 9.31 -6.97
N LYS A 78 7.19 8.02 -7.21
CA LYS A 78 7.87 7.23 -8.26
C LYS A 78 6.98 6.92 -9.43
N LYS A 79 5.67 6.80 -9.22
CA LYS A 79 4.70 6.41 -10.25
C LYS A 79 3.74 7.53 -10.65
N GLY A 80 3.67 8.62 -9.89
CA GLY A 80 2.75 9.73 -10.18
C GLY A 80 1.28 9.39 -9.89
N TYR A 81 1.02 8.52 -8.92
CA TYR A 81 -0.32 8.15 -8.49
C TYR A 81 -0.50 8.47 -7.02
N ASP A 82 -1.45 9.33 -6.68
CA ASP A 82 -1.85 9.58 -5.30
C ASP A 82 -3.18 8.89 -4.99
N VAL A 83 -3.25 8.28 -3.81
CA VAL A 83 -4.47 7.66 -3.29
C VAL A 83 -5.04 8.61 -2.25
N ALA A 84 -6.04 9.39 -2.64
CA ALA A 84 -6.71 10.33 -1.75
C ALA A 84 -7.87 9.62 -1.05
N LEU A 85 -7.89 9.69 0.28
CA LEU A 85 -8.91 9.06 1.11
C LEU A 85 -9.94 10.09 1.55
N CYS A 86 -11.21 9.75 1.34
CA CYS A 86 -12.34 10.62 1.60
C CYS A 86 -13.18 9.98 2.71
N PRO A 87 -13.33 10.61 3.89
CA PRO A 87 -14.33 10.18 4.85
C PRO A 87 -15.71 10.51 4.26
N GLU A 88 -16.58 9.52 4.21
CA GLU A 88 -17.97 9.69 3.78
C GLU A 88 -18.88 9.74 5.00
N GLY A 89 -19.99 10.46 4.84
CA GLY A 89 -20.94 10.59 5.94
C GLY A 89 -22.35 10.85 5.46
N GLU A 90 -23.30 10.44 6.29
CA GLU A 90 -24.71 10.76 6.13
C GLU A 90 -25.03 12.04 6.91
N PHE A 91 -25.65 13.01 6.25
CA PHE A 91 -26.13 14.21 6.92
C PHE A 91 -27.39 13.91 7.73
N LEU A 92 -27.28 14.00 9.05
CA LEU A 92 -28.38 13.83 9.98
C LEU A 92 -29.14 15.14 10.15
N LYS A 93 -30.24 15.30 9.41
CA LYS A 93 -31.06 16.54 9.41
C LYS A 93 -31.51 16.97 10.82
N THR A 94 -31.84 16.02 11.68
CA THR A 94 -32.32 16.26 13.05
C THR A 94 -31.27 16.90 13.94
N GLU A 95 -30.02 16.46 13.80
CA GLU A 95 -28.89 16.91 14.62
C GLU A 95 -28.09 18.03 13.93
N ARG A 96 -28.34 18.28 12.64
CA ARG A 96 -27.53 19.16 11.78
C ARG A 96 -26.03 18.78 11.81
N THR A 97 -25.75 17.49 11.91
CA THR A 97 -24.39 16.92 11.97
C THR A 97 -24.20 15.89 10.85
N TYR A 98 -22.96 15.44 10.66
CA TYR A 98 -22.64 14.30 9.81
C TYR A 98 -22.30 13.09 10.67
N ARG A 99 -22.89 11.94 10.34
CA ARG A 99 -22.47 10.65 10.86
C ARG A 99 -21.46 10.06 9.88
N HIS A 100 -20.23 9.84 10.33
CA HIS A 100 -19.25 9.11 9.55
C HIS A 100 -19.76 7.69 9.27
N THR A 101 -19.88 7.33 7.99
CA THR A 101 -20.38 6.03 7.54
C THR A 101 -19.27 5.12 7.03
N GLY A 102 -18.11 5.69 6.70
CA GLY A 102 -16.94 4.94 6.29
C GLY A 102 -16.00 5.76 5.43
N TRP A 103 -15.08 5.07 4.78
CA TRP A 103 -14.03 5.63 3.94
C TRP A 103 -14.22 5.21 2.49
N ASN A 104 -13.98 6.14 1.59
CA ASN A 104 -13.80 5.88 0.16
C ASN A 104 -12.40 6.33 -0.26
N TYR A 105 -11.98 5.95 -1.47
CA TYR A 105 -10.74 6.42 -2.07
C TYR A 105 -10.99 7.02 -3.46
N SER A 106 -10.10 7.89 -3.88
CA SER A 106 -9.99 8.37 -5.25
C SER A 106 -8.54 8.32 -5.70
N ILE A 107 -8.31 7.90 -6.94
CA ILE A 107 -6.99 7.92 -7.55
C ILE A 107 -6.81 9.26 -8.22
N ILE A 108 -5.66 9.89 -7.99
CA ILE A 108 -5.25 11.11 -8.67
C ILE A 108 -3.96 10.83 -9.41
N ARG A 109 -3.96 11.08 -10.72
CA ARG A 109 -2.76 11.01 -11.56
C ARG A 109 -2.05 12.34 -11.51
N ILE A 110 -0.77 12.34 -11.20
CA ILE A 110 0.09 13.51 -11.08
C ILE A 110 1.15 13.41 -12.17
N SER A 111 1.09 14.31 -13.16
CA SER A 111 2.09 14.36 -14.22
C SER A 111 3.44 14.86 -13.70
N LYS A 112 4.52 14.64 -14.47
CA LYS A 112 5.87 15.13 -14.13
C LYS A 112 5.96 16.66 -13.95
N ILE A 113 5.01 17.40 -14.52
CA ILE A 113 4.91 18.87 -14.40
C ILE A 113 3.88 19.31 -13.36
N GLY A 114 3.38 18.39 -12.53
CA GLY A 114 2.47 18.68 -11.41
C GLY A 114 1.01 18.87 -11.78
N ILE A 115 0.60 18.49 -13.00
CA ILE A 115 -0.82 18.53 -13.39
C ILE A 115 -1.53 17.33 -12.77
N MET A 116 -2.62 17.59 -12.04
CA MET A 116 -3.47 16.59 -11.42
C MET A 116 -4.64 16.26 -12.34
N THR A 117 -4.86 14.97 -12.61
CA THR A 117 -6.01 14.47 -13.36
C THR A 117 -6.76 13.42 -12.56
N PRO A 118 -8.10 13.48 -12.51
CA PRO A 118 -8.87 12.51 -11.76
C PRO A 118 -8.77 11.12 -12.40
N GLY A 119 -8.51 10.13 -11.58
CA GLY A 119 -8.58 8.71 -11.91
C GLY A 119 -9.87 8.06 -11.37
N PRO A 120 -9.89 6.72 -11.28
CA PRO A 120 -11.01 5.98 -10.70
C PRO A 120 -11.31 6.40 -9.26
N ILE A 121 -12.59 6.32 -8.90
CA ILE A 121 -13.09 6.50 -7.54
C ILE A 121 -13.63 5.16 -7.06
N GLY A 122 -13.38 4.81 -5.81
CA GLY A 122 -13.92 3.61 -5.19
C GLY A 122 -15.45 3.62 -5.24
N ASN A 123 -16.03 2.46 -5.57
CA ASN A 123 -17.47 2.26 -5.70
C ASN A 123 -18.09 1.56 -4.48
N VAL A 124 -17.28 1.19 -3.49
CA VAL A 124 -17.70 0.52 -2.27
C VAL A 124 -17.12 1.29 -1.09
N LEU A 125 -17.98 1.58 -0.11
CA LEU A 125 -17.57 2.22 1.13
C LEU A 125 -16.94 1.21 2.07
N MET A 126 -15.73 1.49 2.57
CA MET A 126 -15.02 0.65 3.53
C MET A 126 -15.26 1.15 4.96
N SER A 127 -15.32 0.25 5.93
CA SER A 127 -15.53 0.63 7.33
C SER A 127 -14.25 1.14 8.01
N LYS A 128 -13.07 0.78 7.49
CA LYS A 128 -11.75 1.18 8.01
C LYS A 128 -10.95 1.99 6.99
N TYR A 129 -10.08 2.85 7.50
CA TYR A 129 -9.15 3.66 6.70
C TYR A 129 -8.17 2.77 5.91
N GLU A 130 -7.58 1.78 6.57
CA GLU A 130 -6.58 0.87 6.02
C GLU A 130 -7.15 0.03 4.87
N GLN A 131 -8.43 -0.32 4.95
CA GLN A 131 -9.14 -1.03 3.87
C GLN A 131 -9.28 -0.14 2.63
N ALA A 132 -9.71 1.11 2.79
CA ALA A 132 -9.83 2.05 1.68
C ALA A 132 -8.46 2.36 1.06
N LEU A 133 -7.42 2.52 1.88
CA LEU A 133 -6.05 2.72 1.41
C LEU A 133 -5.53 1.51 0.63
N SER A 134 -5.75 0.30 1.15
CA SER A 134 -5.35 -0.95 0.50
C SER A 134 -6.02 -1.13 -0.87
N GLU A 135 -7.33 -0.89 -0.98
CA GLU A 135 -8.03 -0.97 -2.27
C GLU A 135 -7.61 0.15 -3.23
N GLY A 136 -7.35 1.36 -2.73
CA GLY A 136 -6.82 2.44 -3.57
C GLY A 136 -5.42 2.13 -4.11
N ILE A 137 -4.52 1.57 -3.29
CA ILE A 137 -3.20 1.09 -3.75
C ILE A 137 -3.36 0.02 -4.82
N LYS A 138 -4.27 -0.94 -4.62
CA LYS A 138 -4.57 -1.98 -5.61
C LYS A 138 -5.00 -1.39 -6.94
N SER A 139 -5.97 -0.47 -6.94
CA SER A 139 -6.44 0.18 -8.17
C SER A 139 -5.37 1.01 -8.85
N ALA A 140 -4.49 1.69 -8.11
CA ALA A 140 -3.34 2.37 -8.70
C ALA A 140 -2.39 1.39 -9.42
N LEU A 141 -2.12 0.22 -8.83
CA LEU A 141 -1.27 -0.81 -9.44
C LEU A 141 -1.89 -1.42 -10.69
N GLU A 142 -3.22 -1.63 -10.70
CA GLU A 142 -3.95 -2.07 -11.89
C GLU A 142 -3.78 -1.08 -13.05
N LEU A 143 -3.87 0.22 -12.78
CA LEU A 143 -3.63 1.26 -13.80
C LEU A 143 -2.21 1.22 -14.35
N ILE A 144 -1.20 1.11 -13.48
CA ILE A 144 0.20 0.99 -13.89
C ILE A 144 0.38 -0.22 -14.84
N ASN A 145 -0.14 -1.38 -14.45
CA ASN A 145 0.01 -2.59 -15.25
C ASN A 145 -0.72 -2.48 -16.61
N THR A 146 -1.84 -1.74 -16.70
CA THR A 146 -2.50 -1.49 -17.99
C THR A 146 -1.75 -0.51 -18.89
N GLU A 147 -1.07 0.49 -18.32
CA GLU A 147 -0.29 1.46 -19.10
C GLU A 147 0.97 0.84 -19.67
N ASP A 148 1.65 -0.01 -18.90
CA ASP A 148 2.86 -0.72 -19.35
C ASP A 148 2.55 -1.63 -20.57
N HIS A 149 1.39 -2.31 -20.58
CA HIS A 149 0.98 -3.16 -21.71
C HIS A 149 0.53 -2.41 -22.97
N ASN A 150 0.20 -1.12 -22.88
CA ASN A 150 -0.16 -0.31 -24.05
C ASN A 150 1.08 0.27 -24.76
N HIS A 151 2.28 0.03 -24.22
CA HIS A 151 3.56 0.50 -24.76
C HIS A 151 4.49 -0.65 -25.21
N GLU A 152 4.02 -1.90 -25.19
CA GLU A 152 4.65 -3.10 -25.79
C GLU A 152 4.09 -3.40 -27.20
#